data_AF-A0A0D8FU77-F1
#
_entry.id   AF-A0A0D8FU77-F1
#
_cell.length_a   1.000
_cell.length_b   1.000
_cell.length_c   1.000
_cell.angle_alpha   90.00
_cell.angle_beta   90.00
_cell.angle_gamma   90.00
#
_symmetry.space_group_name_H-M   'P 1'
#
loop_
_entity.id
_entity.type
_entity.pdbx_description
1 polymer ?
#
loop_
_entity_poly.entity_id
_entity_poly.type
_entity_poly.pdbx_seq_one_letter_code
_entity_poly.pdbx_strand_id
1 'polypeptide(L)'
;MVVRWSPAGNELVAVGVRGDDRVQRFAAWVPLSAINQILSPEDLVGHIDGIDPNFAVAEAAKSARDLFKTFGLTWGVTGSVGFTLATGFNAIHSASDLDLVVRVSAETVIGEREWKHISTSLASLPCRVDARISALIGEISLNEYVAAASEPVLVRTAEGPKLISDPLGAR
;
A
#
# COMPACT_ATOMS: atom_id res chain seq x y z
N MET A 1 -3.54 15.67 -4.30
CA MET A 1 -4.86 15.12 -3.90
C MET A 1 -4.75 13.61 -3.87
N VAL A 2 -5.46 12.92 -2.98
CA VAL A 2 -5.44 11.44 -2.87
C VAL A 2 -6.86 10.91 -2.94
N VAL A 3 -7.10 9.87 -3.73
CA VAL A 3 -8.41 9.20 -3.78
C VAL A 3 -8.67 8.52 -2.43
N ARG A 4 -9.90 8.63 -1.93
CA ARG A 4 -10.36 7.89 -0.75
C ARG A 4 -11.44 6.90 -1.18
N TRP A 5 -11.50 5.78 -0.47
CA TRP A 5 -12.61 4.86 -0.63
C TRP A 5 -13.92 5.55 -0.24
N SER A 6 -14.96 5.34 -1.06
CA SER A 6 -16.32 5.80 -0.82
C SER A 6 -17.28 4.91 -1.61
N PRO A 7 -18.52 4.68 -1.13
CA PRO A 7 -19.55 4.03 -1.92
C PRO A 7 -19.72 4.76 -3.26
N ALA A 8 -19.88 4.00 -4.35
CA ALA A 8 -19.97 4.57 -5.69
C ALA A 8 -21.10 5.61 -5.78
N GLY A 9 -20.74 6.88 -5.90
CA GLY A 9 -21.63 7.94 -6.36
C GLY A 9 -21.43 8.12 -7.86
N ASN A 10 -22.52 8.23 -8.62
CA ASN A 10 -22.45 8.41 -10.07
C ASN A 10 -21.56 9.60 -10.42
N GLU A 11 -20.44 9.32 -11.11
CA GLU A 11 -19.51 10.28 -11.71
C GLU A 11 -18.67 11.16 -10.76
N LEU A 12 -18.74 10.95 -9.44
CA LEU A 12 -17.92 11.65 -8.45
C LEU A 12 -16.95 10.69 -7.77
N VAL A 13 -15.68 11.10 -7.65
CA VAL A 13 -14.69 10.40 -6.83
C VAL A 13 -14.47 11.17 -5.53
N ALA A 14 -14.48 10.44 -4.42
CA ALA A 14 -14.16 11.02 -3.14
C ALA A 14 -12.64 11.21 -3.04
N VAL A 15 -12.23 12.38 -2.57
CA VAL A 15 -10.82 12.76 -2.49
C VAL A 15 -10.46 13.37 -1.14
N GLY A 16 -9.18 13.28 -0.79
CA GLY A 16 -8.54 14.06 0.25
C GLY A 16 -7.61 15.09 -0.35
N VAL A 17 -7.83 16.36 -0.02
CA VAL A 17 -6.87 17.45 -0.26
C VAL A 17 -6.03 17.60 1.01
N ARG A 18 -4.72 17.74 0.84
CA ARG A 18 -3.81 18.09 1.95
C ARG A 18 -3.44 19.56 1.84
N GLY A 19 -3.45 20.24 2.98
CA GLY A 19 -2.71 21.50 3.15
C GLY A 19 -1.25 21.22 3.51
N ASP A 20 -0.54 22.26 3.89
CA ASP A 20 0.89 22.20 4.21
C ASP A 20 1.16 21.36 5.46
N ASP A 21 0.24 21.40 6.43
CA ASP A 21 0.36 20.63 7.68
C ASP A 21 -0.37 19.28 7.63
N ARG A 22 0.14 18.28 8.38
CA ARG A 22 -0.47 16.94 8.49
C ARG A 22 -1.92 16.96 8.97
N VAL A 23 -2.30 17.96 9.77
CA VAL A 23 -3.67 18.15 10.28
C VAL A 23 -4.61 18.81 9.28
N GLN A 24 -4.07 19.49 8.26
CA GLN A 24 -4.85 20.14 7.23
C GLN A 24 -5.24 19.11 6.17
N ARG A 25 -6.37 18.44 6.41
CA ARG A 25 -6.96 17.50 5.46
C ARG A 25 -8.39 17.90 5.19
N PHE A 26 -8.71 18.13 3.93
CA PHE A 26 -10.05 18.46 3.50
C PHE A 26 -10.63 17.31 2.68
N ALA A 27 -11.84 16.89 3.05
CA ALA A 27 -12.60 15.91 2.29
C ALA A 27 -13.40 16.61 1.20
N ALA A 28 -13.28 16.15 -0.04
CA ALA A 28 -14.05 16.69 -1.15
C ALA A 28 -14.53 15.59 -2.08
N TRP A 29 -15.40 15.97 -3.02
CA TRP A 29 -15.83 15.15 -4.14
C TRP A 29 -15.43 15.85 -5.43
N VAL A 30 -14.87 15.10 -6.37
CA VAL A 30 -14.40 15.64 -7.65
C VAL A 30 -15.05 14.86 -8.78
N PRO A 31 -15.59 15.53 -9.82
CA PRO A 31 -16.08 14.85 -11.01
C PRO A 31 -15.00 14.02 -11.70
N LEU A 32 -15.33 12.82 -12.13
CA LEU A 32 -14.42 11.98 -12.93
C LEU A 32 -13.95 12.71 -14.19
N SER A 33 -14.82 13.53 -14.78
CA SER A 33 -14.50 14.37 -15.94
C SER A 33 -13.46 15.46 -15.67
N ALA A 34 -13.22 15.81 -14.41
CA ALA A 34 -12.21 16.78 -14.00
C ALA A 34 -10.84 16.14 -13.68
N ILE A 35 -10.72 14.82 -13.80
CA ILE A 35 -9.47 14.09 -13.52
C ILE A 35 -8.59 14.09 -14.77
N ASN A 36 -7.46 14.79 -14.71
CA ASN A 36 -6.49 14.83 -15.81
C ASN A 36 -5.54 13.61 -15.83
N GLN A 37 -5.26 13.01 -14.68
CA GLN A 37 -4.31 11.91 -14.55
C GLN A 37 -4.65 11.05 -13.33
N ILE A 38 -4.42 9.75 -13.46
CA ILE A 38 -4.51 8.77 -12.37
C ILE A 38 -3.15 8.08 -12.31
N LEU A 39 -2.58 8.00 -11.11
CA LEU A 39 -1.37 7.22 -10.81
C LEU A 39 -1.75 6.18 -9.77
N SER A 40 -1.57 4.90 -10.11
CA SER A 40 -1.73 3.81 -9.16
C SER A 40 -0.48 3.69 -8.28
N PRO A 41 -0.56 3.02 -7.12
CA PRO A 41 0.63 2.73 -6.30
C PRO A 41 1.75 2.03 -7.08
N GLU A 42 1.40 1.16 -8.03
CA GLU A 42 2.31 0.38 -8.86
C GLU A 42 3.07 1.28 -9.86
N ASP A 43 2.39 2.29 -10.44
CA ASP A 43 3.01 3.27 -11.33
C ASP A 43 4.14 4.05 -10.63
N LEU A 44 4.04 4.21 -9.31
CA LEU A 44 5.01 4.95 -8.51
C LEU A 44 6.29 4.16 -8.22
N VAL A 45 6.31 2.84 -8.44
CA VAL A 45 7.52 2.02 -8.21
C VAL A 45 8.67 2.47 -9.10
N GLY A 46 8.38 2.88 -10.34
CA GLY A 46 9.38 3.43 -11.26
C GLY A 46 9.99 4.77 -10.81
N HIS A 47 9.39 5.43 -9.83
CA HIS A 47 9.79 6.76 -9.36
C HIS A 47 10.54 6.72 -8.02
N ILE A 48 10.72 5.54 -7.42
CA ILE A 48 11.39 5.36 -6.11
C ILE A 48 12.78 5.98 -6.05
N ASP A 49 13.52 5.99 -7.16
CA ASP A 49 14.87 6.57 -7.20
C ASP A 49 14.87 8.11 -7.07
N GLY A 50 13.70 8.75 -7.15
CA GLY A 50 13.51 10.19 -6.88
C GLY A 50 13.29 10.54 -5.41
N ILE A 51 13.21 9.57 -4.50
CA ILE A 51 13.15 9.83 -3.06
C ILE A 51 14.52 10.34 -2.59
N ASP A 52 14.54 11.40 -1.78
CA ASP A 52 15.77 11.92 -1.19
C ASP A 52 16.50 10.80 -0.40
N PRO A 53 17.76 10.46 -0.77
CA PRO A 53 18.50 9.36 -0.18
C PRO A 53 18.85 9.57 1.31
N ASN A 54 18.66 10.78 1.85
CA ASN A 54 18.84 11.05 3.28
C ASN A 54 17.71 10.47 4.15
N PHE A 55 16.58 10.07 3.56
CA PHE A 55 15.50 9.42 4.30
C PHE A 55 15.63 7.89 4.25
N ALA A 56 15.49 7.24 5.41
CA ALA A 56 15.53 5.78 5.52
C ALA A 56 14.51 5.06 4.61
N VAL A 57 13.36 5.71 4.32
CA VAL A 57 12.35 5.18 3.39
C VAL A 57 12.89 5.02 1.95
N ALA A 58 13.91 5.77 1.53
CA ALA A 58 14.51 5.63 0.21
C ALA A 58 15.23 4.29 0.06
N GLU A 59 16.05 3.93 1.06
CA GLU A 59 16.73 2.62 1.10
C GLU A 59 15.71 1.49 1.26
N ALA A 60 14.75 1.63 2.18
CA ALA A 60 13.70 0.63 2.39
C ALA A 60 12.88 0.36 1.12
N ALA A 61 12.51 1.41 0.36
CA ALA A 61 11.74 1.26 -0.88
C ALA A 61 12.55 0.56 -1.98
N LYS A 62 13.86 0.81 -2.08
CA LYS A 62 14.76 0.12 -3.01
C LYS A 62 14.91 -1.37 -2.64
N SER A 63 15.12 -1.67 -1.36
CA SER A 63 15.20 -3.05 -0.87
C SER A 63 13.87 -3.81 -1.05
N ALA A 64 12.74 -3.15 -0.82
CA ALA A 64 11.41 -3.72 -1.08
C ALA A 64 11.22 -4.04 -2.58
N ARG A 65 11.69 -3.16 -3.48
CA ARG A 65 11.67 -3.40 -4.93
C ARG A 65 12.40 -4.67 -5.32
N ASP A 66 13.61 -4.87 -4.80
CA ASP A 66 14.41 -6.07 -5.11
C ASP A 66 13.79 -7.33 -4.49
N LEU A 67 13.24 -7.22 -3.28
CA LEU A 67 12.52 -8.30 -2.61
C LEU A 67 11.32 -8.76 -3.44
N PHE A 68 10.40 -7.85 -3.79
CA PHE A 68 9.19 -8.22 -4.52
C PHE A 68 9.48 -8.69 -5.94
N LYS A 69 10.52 -8.14 -6.58
CA LYS A 69 11.01 -8.65 -7.88
C LYS A 69 11.42 -10.11 -7.81
N THR A 70 12.04 -10.54 -6.71
CA THR A 70 12.46 -11.94 -6.50
C THR A 70 11.27 -12.90 -6.45
N PHE A 71 10.13 -12.45 -5.92
CA PHE A 71 8.90 -13.24 -5.84
C PHE A 71 7.94 -13.03 -7.02
N GLY A 72 8.27 -12.16 -7.98
CA GLY A 72 7.40 -11.84 -9.10
C GLY A 72 6.08 -11.18 -8.69
N LEU A 73 6.05 -10.51 -7.53
CA LEU A 73 4.82 -9.92 -7.00
C LEU A 73 4.60 -8.51 -7.56
N THR A 74 3.35 -8.22 -7.95
CA THR A 74 2.92 -6.85 -8.25
C THR A 74 2.68 -6.11 -6.95
N TRP A 75 3.28 -4.92 -6.80
CA TRP A 75 3.20 -4.13 -5.58
C TRP A 75 3.36 -2.64 -5.89
N GLY A 76 3.06 -1.80 -4.92
CA GLY A 76 3.17 -0.35 -5.05
C GLY A 76 3.37 0.38 -3.73
N VAL A 77 3.79 1.64 -3.83
CA VAL A 77 4.04 2.51 -2.68
C VAL A 77 2.80 3.36 -2.40
N THR A 78 2.42 3.46 -1.13
CA THR A 78 1.27 4.24 -0.67
C THR A 78 1.69 5.24 0.41
N GLY A 79 0.75 5.79 1.17
CA GLY A 79 1.08 6.68 2.29
C GLY A 79 1.73 8.00 1.88
N SER A 80 2.59 8.52 2.75
CA SER A 80 3.34 9.78 2.54
C SER A 80 4.34 9.68 1.38
N VAL A 81 5.01 8.54 1.24
CA VAL A 81 5.98 8.29 0.16
C VAL A 81 5.24 8.26 -1.17
N GLY A 82 4.15 7.49 -1.29
CA GLY A 82 3.34 7.46 -2.51
C GLY A 82 2.76 8.83 -2.86
N PHE A 83 2.28 9.60 -1.88
CA PHE A 83 1.85 10.98 -2.10
C PHE A 83 2.97 11.87 -2.65
N THR A 84 4.16 11.77 -2.08
CA THR A 84 5.32 12.56 -2.49
C THR A 84 5.72 12.23 -3.92
N LEU A 85 5.76 10.95 -4.27
CA LEU A 85 6.08 10.49 -5.63
C LEU A 85 5.03 10.91 -6.65
N ALA A 86 3.75 10.84 -6.30
CA ALA A 86 2.66 11.18 -7.21
C ALA A 86 2.51 12.70 -7.45
N THR A 87 2.92 13.52 -6.49
CA THR A 87 2.62 14.96 -6.52
C THR A 87 3.84 15.88 -6.54
N GLY A 88 5.02 15.37 -6.21
CA GLY A 88 6.25 16.16 -6.03
C GLY A 88 6.30 16.96 -4.72
N PHE A 89 5.20 17.01 -3.94
CA PHE A 89 5.19 17.68 -2.65
C PHE A 89 5.78 16.78 -1.57
N ASN A 90 6.87 17.23 -0.94
CA ASN A 90 7.53 16.43 0.09
C ASN A 90 6.65 16.30 1.35
N ALA A 91 6.11 15.11 1.56
CA ALA A 91 5.43 14.73 2.79
C ALA A 91 6.26 13.76 3.66
N ILE A 92 7.50 13.49 3.26
CA ILE A 92 8.43 12.58 3.93
C ILE A 92 9.25 13.37 4.95
N HIS A 93 9.45 12.77 6.11
CA HIS A 93 10.33 13.26 7.18
C HIS A 93 11.16 12.10 7.74
N SER A 94 12.15 12.38 8.59
CA SER A 94 13.08 11.38 9.14
C SER A 94 12.40 10.19 9.83
N ALA A 95 11.30 10.43 10.54
CA ALA A 95 10.49 9.39 11.20
C ALA A 95 9.36 8.79 10.31
N SER A 96 9.37 9.01 8.99
CA SER A 96 8.35 8.43 8.11
C SER A 96 8.50 6.91 8.02
N ASP A 97 7.36 6.22 8.01
CA ASP A 97 7.24 4.82 7.65
C ASP A 97 7.02 4.65 6.14
N LEU A 98 7.18 3.41 5.68
CA LEU A 98 6.93 3.02 4.30
C LEU A 98 5.66 2.16 4.23
N ASP A 99 4.60 2.71 3.65
CA ASP A 99 3.35 1.98 3.41
C ASP A 99 3.36 1.31 2.03
N LEU A 100 3.16 0.00 1.98
CA LEU A 100 3.17 -0.79 0.74
C LEU A 100 1.83 -1.50 0.53
N VAL A 101 1.46 -1.68 -0.74
CA VAL A 101 0.38 -2.57 -1.14
C VAL A 101 0.94 -3.65 -2.06
N VAL A 102 0.60 -4.91 -1.80
CA VAL A 102 0.95 -6.07 -2.61
C VAL A 102 -0.33 -6.62 -3.22
N ARG A 103 -0.38 -6.75 -4.55
CA ARG A 103 -1.54 -7.28 -5.26
C ARG A 103 -1.48 -8.79 -5.30
N VAL A 104 -2.59 -9.43 -4.93
CA VAL A 104 -2.78 -10.87 -5.06
C VAL A 104 -4.00 -11.11 -5.95
N SER A 105 -3.75 -11.75 -7.08
CA SER A 105 -4.77 -12.26 -7.99
C SER A 105 -4.89 -13.78 -7.84
N ALA A 106 -5.90 -14.38 -8.50
CA ALA A 106 -6.04 -15.83 -8.58
C ALA A 106 -4.83 -16.54 -9.24
N GLU A 107 -4.02 -15.80 -10.00
CA GLU A 107 -2.83 -16.31 -10.69
C GLU A 107 -1.56 -16.17 -9.83
N THR A 108 -1.64 -15.50 -8.69
CA THR A 108 -0.50 -15.28 -7.81
C THR A 108 -0.17 -16.56 -7.05
N VAL A 109 0.92 -17.23 -7.43
CA VAL A 109 1.37 -18.47 -6.81
C VAL A 109 2.43 -18.17 -5.76
N ILE A 110 2.01 -18.03 -4.50
CA ILE A 110 2.91 -17.77 -3.37
C ILE A 110 2.40 -18.49 -2.12
N GLY A 111 3.30 -19.21 -1.44
CA GLY A 111 2.97 -19.99 -0.26
C GLY A 111 3.18 -19.25 1.06
N GLU A 112 2.75 -19.88 2.16
CA GLU A 112 2.92 -19.35 3.51
C GLU A 112 4.39 -19.07 3.87
N ARG A 113 5.33 -19.92 3.39
CA ARG A 113 6.76 -19.75 3.66
C ARG A 113 7.31 -18.49 3.01
N GLU A 114 6.92 -18.21 1.78
CA GLU A 114 7.32 -17.02 1.04
C GLU A 114 6.73 -15.76 1.69
N TRP A 115 5.47 -15.79 2.13
CA TRP A 115 4.89 -14.68 2.90
C TRP A 115 5.64 -14.41 4.21
N LYS A 116 6.02 -15.45 4.94
CA LYS A 116 6.86 -15.35 6.15
C LYS A 116 8.23 -14.74 5.82
N HIS A 117 8.84 -15.16 4.72
CA HIS A 117 10.10 -14.58 4.25
C HIS A 117 9.93 -13.09 3.97
N ILE A 118 8.94 -12.72 3.16
CA ILE A 118 8.68 -11.31 2.80
C ILE A 118 8.45 -10.47 4.06
N SER A 119 7.58 -10.91 4.97
CA SER A 119 7.29 -10.17 6.21
C SER A 119 8.55 -9.96 7.06
N THR A 120 9.38 -11.00 7.22
CA THR A 120 10.64 -10.93 7.97
C THR A 120 11.66 -9.99 7.30
N SER A 121 11.79 -10.08 5.97
CA SER A 121 12.69 -9.20 5.20
C SER A 121 12.26 -7.74 5.32
N LEU A 122 10.97 -7.44 5.19
CA LEU A 122 10.46 -6.07 5.34
C LEU A 122 10.65 -5.54 6.76
N ALA A 123 10.49 -6.38 7.78
CA ALA A 123 10.72 -5.99 9.18
C ALA A 123 12.19 -5.67 9.51
N SER A 124 13.13 -6.13 8.68
CA SER A 124 14.57 -5.88 8.84
C SER A 124 15.07 -4.59 8.19
N LEU A 125 14.19 -3.86 7.49
CA LEU A 125 14.53 -2.64 6.77
C LEU A 125 14.79 -1.44 7.70
N PRO A 126 15.52 -0.40 7.23
CA PRO A 126 15.98 0.71 8.08
C PRO A 126 14.85 1.63 8.59
N CYS A 127 13.62 1.44 8.14
CA CYS A 127 12.43 2.11 8.68
C CYS A 127 11.30 1.10 8.88
N ARG A 128 10.29 1.50 9.65
CA ARG A 128 9.05 0.73 9.76
C ARG A 128 8.40 0.59 8.39
N VAL A 129 8.02 -0.64 8.02
CA VAL A 129 7.33 -0.95 6.77
C VAL A 129 5.98 -1.58 7.08
N ASP A 130 4.91 -0.94 6.62
CA ASP A 130 3.54 -1.41 6.73
C ASP A 130 3.07 -1.93 5.37
N ALA A 131 3.11 -3.24 5.18
CA ALA A 131 2.62 -3.87 3.95
C ALA A 131 1.20 -4.42 4.11
N ARG A 132 0.34 -4.10 3.14
CA ARG A 132 -1.00 -4.67 3.00
C ARG A 132 -1.08 -5.56 1.77
N ILE A 133 -1.74 -6.70 1.90
CA ILE A 133 -2.11 -7.57 0.80
C ILE A 133 -3.49 -7.13 0.30
N SER A 134 -3.59 -6.75 -0.97
CA SER A 134 -4.85 -6.42 -1.64
C SER A 134 -5.25 -7.61 -2.51
N ALA A 135 -6.26 -8.34 -2.06
CA ALA A 135 -6.87 -9.47 -2.77
C ALA A 135 -8.30 -9.13 -3.21
N LEU A 136 -8.92 -10.01 -4.01
CA LEU A 136 -10.31 -9.83 -4.47
C LEU A 136 -11.31 -9.70 -3.32
N ILE A 137 -11.05 -10.37 -2.19
CA ILE A 137 -11.90 -10.36 -1.00
C ILE A 137 -11.73 -9.09 -0.14
N GLY A 138 -10.71 -8.28 -0.40
CA GLY A 138 -10.39 -7.09 0.38
C GLY A 138 -8.90 -6.97 0.73
N GLU A 139 -8.62 -6.07 1.67
CA GLU A 139 -7.25 -5.80 2.12
C GLU A 139 -6.93 -6.45 3.47
N ILE A 140 -5.70 -6.94 3.61
CA ILE A 140 -5.21 -7.68 4.77
C ILE A 140 -3.87 -7.09 5.18
N SER A 141 -3.60 -6.94 6.47
CA SER A 141 -2.25 -6.64 6.94
C SER A 141 -1.34 -7.85 6.71
N LEU A 142 -0.18 -7.67 6.07
CA LEU A 142 0.76 -8.77 5.84
C LEU A 142 1.23 -9.37 7.18
N ASN A 143 1.53 -8.52 8.16
CA ASN A 143 2.02 -8.97 9.46
C ASN A 143 0.94 -9.75 10.22
N GLU A 144 -0.32 -9.32 10.15
CA GLU A 144 -1.43 -10.07 10.75
C GLU A 144 -1.67 -11.40 10.02
N TYR A 145 -1.57 -11.40 8.69
CA TYR A 145 -1.71 -12.61 7.89
C TYR A 145 -0.63 -13.66 8.23
N VAL A 146 0.62 -13.23 8.40
CA VAL A 146 1.72 -14.13 8.77
C VAL A 146 1.62 -14.58 10.22
N ALA A 147 1.24 -13.69 11.14
CA ALA A 147 1.15 -14.00 12.57
C ALA A 147 0.00 -14.96 12.93
N ALA A 148 -1.12 -14.90 12.20
CA ALA A 148 -2.31 -15.67 12.52
C ALA A 148 -2.17 -17.19 12.25
N ALA A 149 -1.15 -17.66 11.51
CA ALA A 149 -0.97 -19.07 11.18
C ALA A 149 -2.25 -19.73 10.62
N SER A 150 -2.98 -20.55 11.40
CA SER A 150 -4.24 -21.16 10.97
C SER A 150 -5.51 -20.41 11.43
N GLU A 151 -5.36 -19.35 12.23
CA GLU A 151 -6.48 -18.57 12.77
C GLU A 151 -7.07 -17.60 11.73
N PRO A 152 -8.37 -17.26 11.83
CA PRO A 152 -9.00 -16.25 10.98
C PRO A 152 -8.26 -14.89 11.05
N VAL A 153 -8.14 -14.21 9.90
CA VAL A 153 -7.49 -12.89 9.79
C VAL A 153 -8.52 -11.82 9.52
N LEU A 154 -8.28 -10.61 10.03
CA LEU A 154 -9.11 -9.45 9.74
C LEU A 154 -8.91 -8.99 8.30
N VAL A 155 -9.95 -9.10 7.49
CA VAL A 155 -10.00 -8.61 6.11
C VAL A 155 -10.88 -7.36 6.07
N ARG A 156 -10.33 -6.27 5.53
CA ARG A 156 -11.07 -5.04 5.27
C ARG A 156 -11.80 -5.17 3.94
N THR A 157 -13.09 -5.48 4.01
CA THR A 157 -13.96 -5.65 2.82
C THR A 157 -14.76 -4.37 2.55
N ALA A 158 -15.39 -4.30 1.38
CA ALA A 158 -16.27 -3.18 1.03
C ALA A 158 -17.50 -3.09 1.94
N GLU A 159 -17.95 -4.20 2.52
CA GLU A 159 -19.07 -4.24 3.48
C GLU A 159 -18.61 -4.07 4.94
N GLY A 160 -17.33 -3.76 5.16
CA GLY A 160 -16.73 -3.60 6.48
C GLY A 160 -15.73 -4.70 6.85
N PRO A 161 -15.13 -4.61 8.05
CA PRO A 161 -14.15 -5.60 8.51
C PRO A 161 -14.80 -6.95 8.80
N LYS A 162 -14.21 -8.05 8.32
CA LYS A 162 -14.66 -9.43 8.53
C LYS A 162 -13.47 -10.32 8.93
N LEU A 163 -13.69 -11.28 9.82
CA LEU A 163 -12.70 -12.34 10.11
C LEU A 163 -12.90 -13.48 9.11
N ILE A 164 -11.83 -13.83 8.38
CA ILE A 164 -11.88 -14.84 7.32
C ILE A 164 -10.78 -15.88 7.54
N SER A 165 -11.15 -17.15 7.51
CA SER A 165 -10.22 -18.28 7.50
C SER A 165 -9.61 -18.45 6.11
N ASP A 166 -8.29 -18.61 6.06
CA ASP A 166 -7.50 -18.75 4.83
C ASP A 166 -7.89 -17.78 3.69
N PRO A 167 -7.73 -16.46 3.90
CA PRO A 167 -8.17 -15.46 2.94
C PRO A 167 -7.43 -15.49 1.59
N LEU A 168 -6.28 -16.15 1.51
CA LEU A 168 -5.46 -16.22 0.29
C LEU A 168 -5.42 -17.62 -0.35
N GLY A 169 -6.09 -18.62 0.25
CA GLY A 169 -6.06 -20.00 -0.27
C GLY A 169 -4.68 -20.65 -0.16
N ALA A 170 -3.85 -20.21 0.79
CA ALA A 170 -2.42 -20.50 0.84
C ALA A 170 -1.98 -21.13 2.17
N ARG A 171 -2.92 -21.63 2.98
CA ARG A 171 -2.70 -22.26 4.30
C ARG A 171 -3.09 -23.73 4.32
#